data_AF-A0A1G6E0N7-F1
#
_entry.id   AF-A0A1G6E0N7-F1
#
_cell.length_a   1.000
_cell.length_b   1.000
_cell.length_c   1.000
_cell.angle_alpha   90.00
_cell.angle_beta   90.00
_cell.angle_gamma   90.00
#
_symmetry.space_group_name_H-M   'P 1'
#
loop_
_entity.id
_entity.type
_entity.pdbx_description
1 polymer ?
#
loop_
_entity_poly.entity_id
_entity_poly.type
_entity_poly.pdbx_seq_one_letter_code
_entity_poly.pdbx_strand_id
1 'polypeptide(L)'
;MMLGMSQEKLGESLGITFQQIQKYEKGTNRIGASRLQNIARVLSVPVSFFFEDAPGGEPEAGGMAEQQSASYVVDFLSSSEGIQLNKAFVTIKDAKLRRKVIDLVRAIAGSEDESDSLS
;
A
#
# COMPACT_ATOMS: atom_id res chain seq x y z
N MET A 1 10.13 -14.17 8.35
CA MET A 1 10.01 -14.28 6.86
C MET A 1 8.57 -13.99 6.47
N MET A 2 8.23 -12.72 6.23
CA MET A 2 6.83 -12.27 6.09
C MET A 2 6.27 -12.27 4.65
N LEU A 3 7.07 -12.59 3.63
CA LEU A 3 6.66 -12.45 2.21
C LEU A 3 6.88 -13.71 1.34
N GLY A 4 7.09 -14.88 1.93
CA GLY A 4 7.22 -16.15 1.18
C GLY A 4 8.45 -16.26 0.26
N MET A 5 9.36 -15.27 0.26
CA MET A 5 10.64 -15.28 -0.46
C MET A 5 11.77 -15.70 0.48
N SER A 6 12.62 -16.65 0.07
CA SER A 6 13.83 -16.99 0.81
C SER A 6 14.86 -15.87 0.71
N GLN A 7 15.67 -15.71 1.77
CA GLN A 7 16.75 -14.72 1.81
C GLN A 7 17.78 -14.94 0.70
N GLU A 8 18.01 -16.19 0.28
CA GLU A 8 18.87 -16.53 -0.86
C GLU A 8 18.32 -15.95 -2.17
N LYS A 9 17.02 -16.13 -2.42
CA LYS A 9 16.33 -15.59 -3.61
C LYS A 9 16.30 -14.06 -3.62
N LEU A 10 16.18 -13.44 -2.45
CA LEU A 10 16.31 -11.99 -2.30
C LEU A 10 17.73 -11.52 -2.60
N GLY A 11 18.75 -12.28 -2.16
CA GLY A 11 20.17 -12.00 -2.41
C GLY A 11 20.52 -12.04 -3.89
N GLU A 12 20.09 -13.10 -4.58
CA GLU A 12 20.22 -13.23 -6.03
C GLU A 12 19.56 -12.05 -6.77
N SER A 13 18.34 -11.69 -6.39
CA SER A 13 17.59 -10.59 -7.01
C SER A 13 18.22 -9.20 -6.79
N LEU A 14 18.99 -9.04 -5.71
CA LEU A 14 19.66 -7.79 -5.35
C LEU A 14 21.15 -7.76 -5.73
N GLY A 15 21.69 -8.88 -6.22
CA GLY A 15 23.12 -9.05 -6.50
C GLY A 15 23.99 -8.96 -5.25
N ILE A 16 23.48 -9.42 -4.09
CA ILE A 16 24.20 -9.40 -2.82
C ILE A 16 24.22 -10.79 -2.18
N THR A 17 25.24 -11.07 -1.37
CA THR A 17 25.38 -12.36 -0.72
C THR A 17 24.36 -12.54 0.41
N PHE A 18 24.04 -13.79 0.73
CA PHE A 18 23.20 -14.14 1.89
C PHE A 18 23.72 -13.52 3.19
N GLN A 19 25.05 -13.53 3.40
CA GLN A 19 25.66 -12.88 4.56
C GLN A 19 25.41 -11.37 4.60
N GLN A 20 25.34 -10.69 3.45
CA GLN A 20 25.04 -9.27 3.39
C GLN A 20 23.59 -8.98 3.77
N ILE A 21 22.64 -9.84 3.36
CA ILE A 21 21.24 -9.75 3.80
C ILE A 21 21.14 -9.93 5.31
N GLN A 22 21.83 -10.92 5.88
CA GLN A 22 21.87 -11.08 7.33
C GLN A 22 22.43 -9.85 8.05
N LYS A 23 23.42 -9.16 7.47
CA LYS A 23 23.95 -7.91 8.05
C LYS A 23 22.93 -6.77 8.00
N TYR A 24 22.12 -6.70 6.95
CA TYR A 24 21.03 -5.73 6.84
C TYR A 24 19.89 -6.02 7.83
N GLU A 25 19.45 -7.28 7.93
CA GLU A 25 18.41 -7.68 8.89
C GLU A 25 18.83 -7.48 10.35
N LYS A 26 20.11 -7.71 10.66
CA LYS A 26 20.66 -7.47 12.01
C LYS A 26 21.01 -6.01 12.28
N GLY A 27 20.85 -5.12 11.29
CA GLY A 27 21.20 -3.70 11.41
C GLY A 27 22.70 -3.42 11.58
N THR A 28 23.58 -4.40 11.35
CA THR A 28 25.04 -4.23 11.48
C THR A 28 25.63 -3.49 10.28
N ASN A 29 24.94 -3.51 9.13
CA ASN A 29 25.23 -2.66 7.98
C ASN A 29 24.07 -1.71 7.71
N ARG A 30 24.36 -0.41 7.56
CA ARG A 30 23.36 0.57 7.10
C ARG A 30 23.02 0.34 5.63
N ILE A 31 21.75 0.56 5.29
CA ILE A 31 21.24 0.48 3.91
C ILE A 31 21.07 1.90 3.39
N GLY A 32 21.68 2.22 2.25
CA GLY A 32 21.46 3.50 1.57
C GLY A 32 20.08 3.56 0.90
N ALA A 33 19.51 4.76 0.75
CA ALA A 33 18.17 4.98 0.20
C ALA A 33 17.94 4.31 -1.17
N SER A 34 18.91 4.40 -2.09
CA SER A 34 18.82 3.74 -3.40
C SER A 34 18.71 2.21 -3.28
N ARG A 35 19.41 1.61 -2.31
CA ARG A 35 19.33 0.17 -2.07
C ARG A 35 18.01 -0.22 -1.42
N LEU A 36 17.51 0.57 -0.49
CA LEU A 36 16.20 0.35 0.12
C LEU A 36 15.07 0.40 -0.92
N GLN A 37 15.13 1.34 -1.87
CA GLN A 37 14.20 1.42 -2.99
C GLN A 37 14.21 0.16 -3.88
N ASN A 38 15.40 -0.40 -4.12
CA ASN A 38 15.53 -1.64 -4.90
C ASN A 38 14.96 -2.84 -4.14
N ILE A 39 15.15 -2.90 -2.82
CA ILE A 39 14.56 -3.95 -1.97
C ILE A 39 13.02 -3.85 -2.01
N ALA A 40 12.47 -2.64 -1.88
CA ALA A 40 11.03 -2.38 -1.97
C ALA A 40 10.45 -2.90 -3.30
N ARG A 41 11.13 -2.62 -4.42
CA ARG A 41 10.75 -3.10 -5.75
C ARG A 41 10.76 -4.62 -5.86
N VAL A 42 11.82 -5.28 -5.36
CA VAL A 42 11.93 -6.75 -5.41
C VAL A 42 10.85 -7.41 -4.57
N LEU A 43 10.52 -6.82 -3.42
CA LEU A 43 9.48 -7.32 -2.53
C LEU A 43 8.06 -6.88 -2.94
N SER A 44 7.92 -6.07 -4.00
CA SER A 44 6.65 -5.51 -4.47
C SER A 44 5.87 -4.75 -3.39
N VAL A 45 6.58 -4.04 -2.51
CA VAL A 45 6.00 -3.19 -1.46
C VAL A 45 6.42 -1.73 -1.67
N PRO A 46 5.62 -0.75 -1.21
CA PRO A 46 6.07 0.64 -1.17
C PRO A 46 7.27 0.79 -0.23
N VAL A 47 8.17 1.75 -0.50
CA VAL A 47 9.36 1.97 0.36
C VAL A 47 9.00 2.41 1.77
N SER A 48 7.82 3.02 1.95
CA SER A 48 7.24 3.39 3.25
C SER A 48 7.03 2.20 4.17
N PHE A 49 6.82 0.99 3.62
CA PHE A 49 6.65 -0.25 4.38
C PHE A 49 7.79 -0.50 5.39
N PHE A 50 9.02 -0.08 5.06
CA PHE A 50 10.17 -0.25 5.96
C PHE A 50 10.23 0.76 7.11
N PHE A 51 9.33 1.74 7.13
CA PHE A 51 9.30 2.84 8.08
C PHE A 51 7.99 2.90 8.90
N GLU A 52 6.99 2.07 8.58
CA GLU A 52 5.67 2.06 9.25
C GLU A 52 5.74 1.81 10.77
N ASP A 53 6.74 1.05 11.23
CA ASP A 53 6.97 0.75 12.66
C ASP A 53 8.26 1.40 13.22
N ALA A 54 8.88 2.34 12.50
CA ALA A 54 10.15 2.92 12.93
C ALA A 54 9.93 3.91 14.11
N PRO A 55 10.54 3.67 15.30
CA PRO A 55 10.44 4.60 16.42
C PRO A 55 11.13 5.91 16.06
N GLY A 56 10.34 6.99 15.95
CA GLY A 56 10.83 8.34 15.64
C GLY A 56 10.50 8.85 14.24
N GLY A 57 9.67 8.16 13.45
CA GLY A 57 9.05 8.74 12.27
C GLY A 57 8.03 9.80 12.67
N GLU A 58 8.45 11.05 12.82
CA GLU A 58 7.51 12.16 12.74
C GLU A 58 6.79 12.04 11.39
N PRO A 59 5.45 11.98 11.35
CA PRO A 59 4.74 12.02 10.08
C PRO A 59 5.11 13.34 9.42
N GLU A 60 5.73 13.28 8.24
CA GLU A 60 6.05 14.48 7.48
C GLU A 60 4.79 15.36 7.40
N ALA A 61 4.93 16.57 7.92
CA ALA A 61 3.88 17.57 8.09
C ALA A 61 3.46 18.17 6.73
N GLY A 62 2.97 17.31 5.83
CA GLY A 62 2.48 17.66 4.50
C GLY A 62 1.50 16.67 3.86
N GLY A 63 1.24 15.50 4.47
CA GLY A 63 0.49 14.41 3.80
C GLY A 63 -0.58 13.69 4.64
N MET A 64 -0.98 14.23 5.80
CA MET A 64 -1.88 13.52 6.73
C MET A 64 -3.23 13.12 6.11
N ALA A 65 -3.77 13.91 5.18
CA ALA A 65 -5.03 13.58 4.51
C ALA A 65 -4.90 12.39 3.55
N GLU A 66 -3.88 12.36 2.68
CA GLU A 66 -3.68 11.25 1.73
C GLU A 66 -3.27 9.95 2.41
N GLN A 67 -2.45 10.03 3.47
CA GLN A 67 -1.96 8.85 4.19
C GLN A 67 -3.04 8.19 5.05
N GLN A 68 -3.90 8.99 5.70
CA GLN A 68 -5.10 8.47 6.39
C GLN A 68 -6.13 7.92 5.39
N SER A 69 -6.30 8.57 4.24
CA SER A 69 -7.18 8.08 3.17
C SER A 69 -6.70 6.73 2.62
N ALA A 70 -5.39 6.60 2.37
CA ALA A 70 -4.78 5.36 1.91
C ALA A 70 -4.91 4.24 2.96
N SER A 71 -4.65 4.54 4.24
CA SER A 71 -4.81 3.58 5.34
C SER A 71 -6.25 3.09 5.44
N TYR A 72 -7.23 4.01 5.46
CA TYR A 72 -8.64 3.64 5.55
C TYR A 72 -9.10 2.76 4.38
N VAL A 73 -8.62 3.04 3.15
CA VAL A 73 -8.92 2.23 1.97
C VAL A 73 -8.29 0.83 2.08
N VAL A 74 -7.03 0.73 2.53
CA VAL A 74 -6.34 -0.56 2.71
C VAL A 74 -7.00 -1.40 3.81
N ASP A 75 -7.36 -0.77 4.93
CA ASP A 75 -8.06 -1.41 6.04
C ASP A 75 -9.45 -1.91 5.61
N PHE A 76 -10.19 -1.09 4.86
CA PHE A 76 -11.49 -1.47 4.33
C PHE A 76 -11.40 -2.62 3.32
N LEU A 77 -10.46 -2.56 2.37
CA LEU A 77 -10.26 -3.63 1.37
C LEU A 77 -9.86 -4.96 2.02
N SER A 78 -9.23 -4.92 3.18
CA SER A 78 -8.85 -6.10 3.97
C SER A 78 -9.97 -6.59 4.90
N SER A 79 -11.01 -5.79 5.11
CA SER A 79 -12.18 -6.17 5.91
C SER A 79 -13.06 -7.21 5.20
N SER A 80 -13.84 -7.96 5.98
CA SER A 80 -14.82 -8.92 5.43
C SER A 80 -15.85 -8.25 4.51
N GLU A 81 -16.27 -7.04 4.86
CA GLU A 81 -17.24 -6.25 4.09
C GLU A 81 -16.64 -5.76 2.77
N GLY A 82 -15.42 -5.23 2.80
CA GLY A 82 -14.72 -4.77 1.59
C GLY A 82 -14.43 -5.89 0.61
N ILE A 83 -14.05 -7.08 1.08
CA ILE A 83 -13.85 -8.26 0.23
C ILE A 83 -15.17 -8.70 -0.43
N GLN A 84 -16.27 -8.73 0.32
CA GLN A 84 -17.58 -9.11 -0.21
C GLN A 84 -18.09 -8.10 -1.24
N LEU A 85 -17.97 -6.80 -0.94
CA LEU A 85 -18.35 -5.73 -1.85
C LEU A 85 -17.53 -5.80 -3.14
N ASN A 86 -16.21 -5.94 -3.05
CA ASN A 86 -15.35 -6.02 -4.22
C ASN A 86 -15.69 -7.25 -5.08
N LYS A 87 -15.86 -8.43 -4.46
CA LYS A 87 -16.28 -9.66 -5.17
C LYS A 87 -17.62 -9.47 -5.89
N ALA A 88 -18.62 -8.88 -5.24
CA ALA A 88 -19.91 -8.62 -5.88
C ALA A 88 -19.75 -7.62 -7.02
N PHE A 89 -19.01 -6.54 -6.81
CA PHE A 89 -18.85 -5.45 -7.78
C PHE A 89 -18.12 -5.90 -9.05
N VAL A 90 -17.06 -6.73 -8.94
CA VAL A 90 -16.32 -7.24 -10.12
C VAL A 90 -17.14 -8.21 -10.98
N THR A 91 -18.20 -8.82 -10.44
CA THR A 91 -19.10 -9.69 -11.24
C THR A 91 -20.00 -8.89 -12.20
N ILE A 92 -20.15 -7.58 -11.98
CA ILE A 92 -20.95 -6.70 -12.82
C ILE A 92 -20.18 -6.37 -14.11
N LYS A 93 -20.50 -7.05 -15.21
CA LYS A 93 -19.82 -6.88 -16.50
C LYS A 93 -20.13 -5.54 -17.18
N ASP A 94 -21.33 -5.01 -16.98
CA ASP A 94 -21.74 -3.74 -17.57
C ASP A 94 -21.13 -2.55 -16.81
N ALA A 95 -20.31 -1.77 -17.51
CA ALA A 95 -19.69 -0.57 -16.98
C ALA A 95 -20.71 0.51 -16.58
N LYS A 96 -21.85 0.61 -17.28
CA LYS A 96 -22.92 1.57 -16.95
C LYS A 96 -23.61 1.19 -15.64
N LEU A 97 -23.82 -0.11 -15.39
CA LEU A 97 -24.37 -0.57 -14.11
C LEU A 97 -23.39 -0.36 -12.95
N ARG A 98 -22.10 -0.65 -13.15
CA ARG A 98 -21.07 -0.32 -12.15
C ARG A 98 -21.06 1.16 -11.78
N ARG A 99 -21.19 2.05 -12.77
CA ARG A 99 -21.31 3.50 -12.53
C ARG A 99 -22.51 3.82 -11.64
N LYS A 100 -23.70 3.33 -11.98
CA LYS A 100 -24.92 3.56 -11.18
C LYS A 100 -24.81 3.06 -9.74
N VAL A 101 -24.12 1.94 -9.51
CA VAL A 101 -23.87 1.44 -8.15
C VAL A 101 -22.96 2.39 -7.36
N ILE A 102 -21.92 2.93 -8.00
CA ILE A 102 -21.07 3.95 -7.37
C ILE A 102 -21.88 5.20 -7.04
N ASP A 103 -22.72 5.67 -7.97
CA ASP A 103 -23.54 6.87 -7.78
C ASP A 103 -24.53 6.68 -6.62
N LEU A 104 -25.12 5.49 -6.49
CA LEU A 104 -25.97 5.12 -5.35
C LEU A 104 -25.20 5.15 -4.02
N VAL A 105 -24.00 4.58 -3.97
CA VAL A 105 -23.16 4.55 -2.76
C VAL A 105 -22.80 5.99 -2.34
N ARG A 106 -22.48 6.87 -3.29
CA ARG A 106 -22.21 8.30 -3.04
C ARG A 106 -23.44 9.02 -2.48
N ALA A 107 -24.60 8.80 -3.10
CA ALA A 107 -25.85 9.39 -2.65
C ALA A 107 -26.20 8.96 -1.21
N ILE A 108 -25.96 7.70 -0.86
CA ILE A 108 -26.15 7.18 0.51
C ILE A 108 -25.14 7.78 1.49
N ALA A 109 -23.88 7.98 1.05
CA ALA A 109 -22.81 8.53 1.88
C ALA A 109 -22.93 10.04 2.14
N GLY A 110 -23.92 10.72 1.54
CA GLY A 110 -24.09 12.17 1.69
C GLY A 110 -22.92 12.99 1.15
N SER A 111 -22.11 12.41 0.26
CA SER A 111 -21.02 13.13 -0.41
C SER A 111 -21.62 13.89 -1.58
N GLU A 112 -22.07 15.12 -1.33
CA GLU A 112 -22.34 16.08 -2.40
C GLU A 112 -21.01 16.33 -3.14
N ASP A 113 -21.01 16.17 -4.45
CA ASP A 113 -19.84 16.34 -5.30
C ASP A 113 -19.19 17.72 -5.07
N GLU A 114 -17.97 17.75 -4.53
CA GLU A 114 -17.10 18.93 -4.46
C GLU A 114 -16.67 19.47 -5.85
N SER A 115 -17.31 19.02 -6.95
CA SER A 115 -16.96 19.40 -8.31
C SER A 115 -17.61 20.68 -8.83
N ASP A 116 -18.47 21.36 -8.07
CA ASP A 116 -19.19 22.58 -8.51
C ASP A 116 -18.69 23.89 -7.88
N SER A 117 -17.55 23.89 -7.18
CA SER A 117 -16.97 25.12 -6.59
C SER A 117 -15.91 25.83 -7.45
N LEU A 118 -15.67 25.34 -8.68
CA LEU A 118 -14.72 25.94 -9.63
C LEU A 118 -15.34 26.04 -11.04
N SER A 119 -16.44 26.78 -11.20
CA SER A 119 -16.87 27.40 -12.46
C SER A 119 -17.86 28.54 -12.21
#